data_AF-A0A1D6GD89-F1
#
_entry.id   AF-A0A1D6GD89-F1
#
_cell.length_a   1.000
_cell.length_b   1.000
_cell.length_c   1.000
_cell.angle_alpha   90.00
_cell.angle_beta   90.00
_cell.angle_gamma   90.00
#
_symmetry.space_group_name_H-M   'P 1'
#
loop_
_entity.id
_entity.type
_entity.pdbx_description
1 polymer ?
#
loop_
_entity_poly.entity_id
_entity_poly.type
_entity_poly.pdbx_seq_one_letter_code
_entity_poly.pdbx_strand_id
1 'polypeptide(L)'
;MRQWNVGVYFSLRFQEIAGGLDSTLTNTFSPTGLNEAQGKPLLLKQSIKLLESLDSCWSDEVLVFSHCDKFLRLSLQLISRYTTWLSSGLTARKASDGSPNSPADAEWALSIPIEDFIYIMHDVHAVIGELSESGSFIGHVNQLLGSCPIEVFNLVKQSILQAVEPLKERLPAIINVMIGIIVKKSNEDLKHLKGITATYRMTSKLPVRHSPYVSGILHPLKVFLEGDRIRYLSEDDKTKLCRGSTDKITAIYYDLVSEVVTVARKTESSLQRLRQGAQRRVGASTDASDNIISDTDKICMQLFLDIQEYARNLRAIGIDAREIDSYRALWQCVAPKDRQENIQF
;
A
#
# COMPACT_ATOMS: atom_id res chain seq x y z
N MET A 1 23.92 -48.29 30.22
CA MET A 1 22.79 -47.35 30.05
C MET A 1 22.92 -46.69 28.69
N ARG A 2 21.88 -46.69 27.85
CA ARG A 2 21.91 -45.95 26.58
C ARG A 2 21.94 -44.46 26.91
N GLN A 3 23.02 -43.77 26.55
CA GLN A 3 23.14 -42.32 26.74
C GLN A 3 22.13 -41.61 25.84
N TRP A 4 21.45 -40.61 26.38
CA TRP A 4 20.54 -39.77 25.61
C TRP A 4 21.34 -38.98 24.57
N ASN A 5 21.06 -39.20 23.29
CA ASN A 5 21.73 -38.48 22.22
C ASN A 5 21.04 -37.13 21.99
N VAL A 6 21.57 -36.09 22.63
CA VAL A 6 21.01 -34.72 22.56
C VAL A 6 21.05 -34.15 21.14
N GLY A 7 21.99 -34.60 20.30
CA GLY A 7 22.04 -34.23 18.89
C GLY A 7 20.84 -34.78 18.10
N VAL A 8 20.52 -36.07 18.27
CA VAL A 8 19.34 -36.70 17.67
C VAL A 8 18.06 -36.05 18.20
N TYR A 9 18.01 -35.77 19.50
CA TYR A 9 16.89 -35.05 20.11
C TYR A 9 16.67 -33.68 19.45
N PHE A 10 17.71 -32.86 19.31
CA PHE A 10 17.60 -31.56 18.66
C PHE A 10 17.14 -31.70 17.20
N SER A 11 17.65 -32.67 16.45
CA SER A 11 17.20 -32.89 15.06
C SER A 11 15.71 -33.21 14.96
N LEU A 12 15.17 -34.01 15.90
CA LEU A 12 13.73 -34.31 15.97
C LEU A 12 12.92 -33.05 16.30
N ARG A 13 13.35 -32.27 17.31
CA ARG A 13 12.68 -31.01 17.67
C ARG A 13 12.77 -29.96 16.56
N PHE A 14 13.90 -29.87 15.86
CA PHE A 14 14.04 -28.99 14.70
C PHE A 14 13.03 -29.34 13.61
N GLN A 15 12.91 -30.63 13.26
CA GLN A 15 11.97 -31.08 12.24
C GLN A 15 10.50 -30.82 12.65
N GLU A 16 10.16 -31.06 13.92
CA GLU A 16 8.84 -30.79 14.47
C GLU A 16 8.48 -29.30 14.44
N ILE A 17 9.38 -28.45 14.95
CA ILE A 17 9.13 -27.01 15.13
C ILE A 17 9.23 -26.26 13.79
N ALA A 18 10.36 -26.40 13.08
CA ALA A 18 10.58 -25.71 11.81
C ALA A 18 9.69 -26.28 10.71
N GLY A 19 9.57 -27.62 10.62
CA GLY A 19 8.71 -28.26 9.64
C GLY A 19 7.23 -27.94 9.86
N GLY A 20 6.79 -27.81 11.11
CA GLY A 20 5.43 -27.36 11.44
C GLY A 20 5.14 -25.92 10.99
N LEU A 21 6.12 -25.01 11.13
CA LEU A 21 5.99 -23.64 10.61
C LEU A 21 5.99 -23.65 9.07
N ASP A 22 6.94 -24.34 8.44
CA ASP A 22 7.06 -24.42 6.97
C ASP A 22 5.78 -24.98 6.32
N SER A 23 5.17 -26.01 6.94
CA SER A 23 3.87 -26.53 6.50
C SER A 23 2.75 -25.49 6.63
N THR A 24 2.74 -24.68 7.68
CA THR A 24 1.73 -23.64 7.89
C THR A 24 1.89 -22.46 6.93
N LEU A 25 3.13 -22.10 6.59
CA LEU A 25 3.44 -21.02 5.63
C LEU A 25 3.11 -21.41 4.18
N THR A 26 3.17 -22.70 3.84
CA THR A 26 2.83 -23.22 2.51
C THR A 26 1.33 -23.50 2.33
N ASN A 27 0.59 -23.71 3.43
CA ASN A 27 -0.85 -23.86 3.40
C ASN A 27 -1.57 -22.55 3.04
N THR A 28 -2.82 -22.66 2.59
CA THR A 28 -3.65 -21.52 2.19
C THR A 28 -3.77 -20.48 3.31
N PHE A 29 -3.59 -19.21 2.94
CA PHE A 29 -3.82 -18.07 3.83
C PHE A 29 -5.21 -18.18 4.46
N SER A 30 -5.26 -18.21 5.78
CA SER A 30 -6.50 -18.47 6.52
C SER A 30 -6.55 -17.59 7.76
N PRO A 31 -7.38 -16.54 7.76
CA PRO A 31 -7.71 -15.83 8.97
C PRO A 31 -8.30 -16.80 10.00
N THR A 32 -7.85 -16.73 11.24
CA THR A 32 -8.53 -17.40 12.36
C THR A 32 -9.85 -16.67 12.59
N GLY A 33 -10.95 -17.42 12.66
CA GLY A 33 -12.28 -16.84 12.89
C GLY A 33 -12.27 -15.90 14.10
N LEU A 34 -12.94 -14.76 13.95
CA LEU A 34 -13.01 -13.67 14.92
C LEU A 34 -13.62 -14.13 16.25
N ASN A 35 -12.79 -14.59 17.18
CA ASN A 35 -13.20 -14.77 18.57
C ASN A 35 -12.71 -13.57 19.38
N GLU A 36 -13.41 -12.45 19.22
CA GLU A 36 -13.21 -11.21 20.00
C GLU A 36 -13.34 -11.45 21.52
N ALA A 37 -13.98 -12.55 21.92
CA ALA A 37 -14.16 -12.96 23.30
C ALA A 37 -12.88 -13.49 24.01
N GLN A 38 -11.76 -13.68 23.29
CA GLN A 38 -10.58 -14.35 23.87
C GLN A 38 -9.31 -13.48 23.99
N GLY A 39 -9.36 -12.18 23.67
CA GLY A 39 -8.18 -11.32 23.83
C GLY A 39 -6.94 -11.82 23.07
N LYS A 40 -7.13 -12.65 22.03
CA LYS A 40 -6.04 -13.20 21.24
C LYS A 40 -5.53 -12.12 20.28
N PRO A 41 -4.23 -11.76 20.31
CA PRO A 41 -3.69 -10.63 19.57
C PRO A 41 -3.42 -10.91 18.08
N LEU A 42 -3.53 -12.17 17.63
CA LEU A 42 -3.18 -12.58 16.27
C LEU A 42 -4.38 -13.18 15.53
N LEU A 43 -4.47 -12.83 14.24
CA LEU A 43 -5.57 -13.13 13.33
C LEU A 43 -5.17 -14.14 12.25
N LEU A 44 -3.89 -14.51 12.13
CA LEU A 44 -3.38 -15.40 11.11
C LEU A 44 -2.78 -16.66 11.74
N LYS A 45 -3.12 -17.82 11.18
CA LYS A 45 -2.53 -19.10 11.58
C LYS A 45 -1.01 -19.10 11.44
N GLN A 46 -0.49 -18.41 10.43
CA GLN A 46 0.94 -18.28 10.15
C GLN A 46 1.68 -17.58 11.29
N SER A 47 1.13 -16.47 11.77
CA SER A 47 1.73 -15.66 12.84
C SER A 47 1.57 -16.34 14.19
N ILE A 48 0.42 -16.96 14.44
CA ILE A 48 0.21 -17.81 15.63
C ILE A 48 1.25 -18.92 15.67
N LYS A 49 1.41 -19.66 14.56
CA LYS A 49 2.35 -20.77 14.50
C LYS A 49 3.80 -20.33 14.69
N LEU A 50 4.17 -19.14 14.21
CA LEU A 50 5.50 -18.57 14.46
C LEU A 50 5.74 -18.41 15.96
N LEU A 51 4.82 -17.76 16.69
CA LEU A 51 4.99 -17.54 18.13
C LEU A 51 4.96 -18.85 18.90
N GLU A 52 4.05 -19.78 18.59
CA GLU A 52 4.04 -21.12 19.19
C GLU A 52 5.37 -21.87 18.98
N SER A 53 5.93 -21.78 17.77
CA SER A 53 7.22 -22.41 17.45
C SER A 53 8.39 -21.74 18.19
N LEU A 54 8.34 -20.42 18.40
CA LEU A 54 9.32 -19.69 19.19
C LEU A 54 9.21 -20.06 20.68
N ASP A 55 8.01 -20.02 21.26
CA ASP A 55 7.76 -20.41 22.65
C ASP A 55 8.19 -21.86 22.90
N SER A 56 7.90 -22.76 21.97
CA SER A 56 8.34 -24.15 22.04
C SER A 56 9.87 -24.28 22.16
N CYS A 57 10.64 -23.47 21.42
CA CYS A 57 12.11 -23.48 21.50
C CYS A 57 12.66 -23.15 22.90
N TRP A 58 11.89 -22.39 23.69
CA TRP A 58 12.27 -21.90 25.01
C TRP A 58 11.35 -22.46 26.11
N SER A 59 10.61 -23.53 25.84
CA SER A 59 9.79 -24.19 26.86
C SER A 59 10.63 -25.14 27.71
N ASP A 60 10.27 -25.29 28.99
CA ASP A 60 10.98 -26.19 29.93
C ASP A 60 10.96 -27.67 29.47
N GLU A 61 9.96 -28.07 28.69
CA GLU A 61 9.81 -29.44 28.18
C GLU A 61 10.70 -29.71 26.95
N VAL A 62 11.16 -28.66 26.26
CA VAL A 62 11.87 -28.78 24.98
C VAL A 62 13.32 -28.32 25.11
N LEU A 63 13.56 -27.20 25.79
CA LEU A 63 14.87 -26.57 25.89
C LEU A 63 15.83 -27.44 26.68
N VAL A 64 16.97 -27.74 26.06
CA VAL A 64 18.11 -28.37 26.75
C VAL A 64 19.22 -27.33 26.80
N PHE A 65 19.51 -26.79 27.99
CA PHE A 65 20.45 -25.68 28.18
C PHE A 65 21.85 -25.94 27.58
N SER A 66 22.33 -27.19 27.55
CA SER A 66 23.60 -27.55 26.93
C SER A 66 23.63 -27.36 25.40
N HIS A 67 22.48 -27.11 24.78
CA HIS A 67 22.26 -26.89 23.35
C HIS A 67 21.48 -25.58 23.10
N CYS A 68 21.49 -24.65 24.06
CA CYS A 68 20.79 -23.37 23.98
C CYS A 68 21.18 -22.56 22.73
N ASP A 69 22.44 -22.66 22.29
CA ASP A 69 22.95 -22.05 21.06
C ASP A 69 22.18 -22.53 19.82
N LYS A 70 21.83 -23.82 19.76
CA LYS A 70 21.07 -24.42 18.66
C LYS A 70 19.60 -23.99 18.68
N PHE A 71 18.99 -23.87 19.86
CA PHE A 71 17.62 -23.37 20.01
C PHE A 71 17.51 -21.87 19.72
N LEU A 72 18.52 -21.08 20.11
CA LEU A 72 18.64 -19.70 19.66
C LEU A 72 18.73 -19.64 18.14
N ARG A 73 19.65 -20.40 17.53
CA ARG A 73 19.78 -20.45 16.08
C ARG A 73 18.46 -20.81 15.41
N LEU A 74 17.74 -21.82 15.91
CA LEU A 74 16.42 -22.19 15.41
C LEU A 74 15.44 -21.01 15.51
N SER A 75 15.39 -20.31 16.65
CA SER A 75 14.53 -19.13 16.84
C SER A 75 14.78 -18.06 15.79
N LEU A 76 16.06 -17.70 15.54
CA LEU A 76 16.43 -16.72 14.52
C LEU A 76 16.01 -17.20 13.12
N GLN A 77 16.17 -18.50 12.84
CA GLN A 77 15.77 -19.07 11.56
C GLN A 77 14.24 -19.14 11.39
N LEU A 78 13.45 -19.25 12.45
CA LEU A 78 11.98 -19.18 12.39
C LEU A 78 11.51 -17.76 12.02
N ILE A 79 12.09 -16.74 12.67
CA ILE A 79 11.83 -15.32 12.35
C ILE A 79 12.22 -15.03 10.89
N SER A 80 13.39 -15.51 10.47
CA SER A 80 13.85 -15.36 9.09
C SER A 80 12.90 -16.02 8.09
N ARG A 81 12.40 -17.24 8.35
CA ARG A 81 11.44 -17.93 7.46
C ARG A 81 10.16 -17.13 7.28
N TYR A 82 9.56 -16.67 8.37
CA TYR A 82 8.35 -15.86 8.33
C TYR A 82 8.57 -14.56 7.55
N THR A 83 9.70 -13.89 7.80
CA THR A 83 10.07 -12.65 7.09
C THR A 83 10.28 -12.88 5.60
N THR A 84 10.93 -13.98 5.21
CA THR A 84 11.13 -14.35 3.80
C THR A 84 9.81 -14.71 3.12
N TRP A 85 8.94 -15.47 3.77
CA TRP A 85 7.60 -15.79 3.26
C TRP A 85 6.77 -14.53 2.99
N LEU A 86 6.74 -13.61 3.96
CA LEU A 86 6.05 -12.32 3.81
C LEU A 86 6.66 -11.51 2.66
N SER A 87 7.99 -11.45 2.59
CA SER A 87 8.71 -10.72 1.53
C SER A 87 8.42 -11.28 0.14
N SER A 88 8.37 -12.61 0.00
CA SER A 88 8.06 -13.28 -1.27
C SER A 88 6.64 -12.92 -1.73
N GLY A 89 5.65 -13.02 -0.84
CA GLY A 89 4.27 -12.65 -1.15
C GLY A 89 4.08 -11.18 -1.52
N LEU A 90 4.69 -10.26 -0.77
CA LEU A 90 4.64 -8.82 -1.08
C LEU A 90 5.28 -8.50 -2.43
N THR A 91 6.39 -9.17 -2.76
CA THR A 91 7.08 -9.01 -4.04
C THR A 91 6.24 -9.54 -5.20
N ALA A 92 5.63 -10.72 -5.06
CA ALA A 92 4.73 -11.27 -6.08
C ALA A 92 3.52 -10.37 -6.33
N ARG A 93 2.90 -9.84 -5.27
CA ARG A 93 1.77 -8.91 -5.40
C ARG A 93 2.16 -7.62 -6.12
N LYS A 94 3.36 -7.10 -5.86
CA LYS A 94 3.91 -5.93 -6.57
C LYS A 94 4.28 -6.25 -8.03
N ALA A 95 4.74 -7.46 -8.33
CA ALA A 95 5.19 -7.90 -9.65
C ALA A 95 4.06 -8.41 -10.57
N SER A 96 2.85 -8.63 -10.03
CA SER A 96 1.66 -9.05 -10.78
C SER A 96 1.30 -8.14 -11.97
N ASP A 97 1.94 -6.97 -12.10
CA ASP A 97 1.81 -6.06 -13.24
C ASP A 97 2.73 -6.42 -14.44
N GLY A 98 3.46 -7.55 -14.45
CA GLY A 98 4.26 -7.89 -15.64
C GLY A 98 5.07 -9.18 -15.72
N SER A 99 4.95 -10.16 -14.81
CA SER A 99 5.72 -11.43 -14.92
C SER A 99 4.87 -12.69 -14.72
N PRO A 100 4.92 -13.66 -15.65
CA PRO A 100 4.19 -14.93 -15.53
C PRO A 100 4.85 -15.95 -14.56
N ASN A 101 6.07 -15.68 -14.07
CA ASN A 101 6.78 -16.59 -13.17
C ASN A 101 6.82 -16.01 -11.75
N SER A 102 5.72 -16.15 -11.01
CA SER A 102 5.76 -16.00 -9.56
C SER A 102 6.24 -17.30 -8.92
N PRO A 103 7.17 -17.26 -7.96
CA PRO A 103 7.55 -18.43 -7.19
C PRO A 103 6.32 -19.06 -6.51
N ALA A 104 6.25 -20.40 -6.45
CA ALA A 104 5.12 -21.13 -5.87
C ALA A 104 4.88 -20.77 -4.38
N ASP A 105 5.92 -20.31 -3.67
CA ASP A 105 5.84 -19.87 -2.27
C ASP A 105 5.14 -18.51 -2.07
N ALA A 106 4.77 -17.83 -3.15
CA ALA A 106 4.18 -16.48 -3.14
C ALA A 106 2.73 -16.43 -3.65
N GLU A 107 2.16 -17.54 -4.12
CA GLU A 107 0.82 -17.61 -4.73
C GLU A 107 -0.30 -17.15 -3.77
N TRP A 108 -0.10 -17.38 -2.47
CA TRP A 108 -1.03 -16.95 -1.43
C TRP A 108 -1.32 -15.44 -1.52
N ALA A 109 -0.33 -14.61 -1.84
CA ALA A 109 -0.50 -13.16 -1.85
C ALA A 109 -1.30 -12.68 -3.08
N LEU A 110 -1.34 -13.48 -4.15
CA LEU A 110 -2.11 -13.19 -5.36
C LEU A 110 -3.59 -13.59 -5.20
N SER A 111 -3.87 -14.62 -4.41
CA SER A 111 -5.22 -15.16 -4.23
C SER A 111 -6.06 -14.44 -3.18
N ILE A 112 -5.45 -13.69 -2.25
CA ILE A 112 -6.19 -13.02 -1.19
C ILE A 112 -6.77 -11.65 -1.61
N PRO A 113 -7.93 -11.25 -1.04
CA PRO A 113 -8.48 -9.91 -1.18
C PRO A 113 -7.58 -8.86 -0.52
N ILE A 114 -7.71 -7.60 -0.94
CA ILE A 114 -6.88 -6.49 -0.39
C ILE A 114 -7.10 -6.33 1.12
N GLU A 115 -8.32 -6.57 1.58
CA GLU A 115 -8.72 -6.42 2.96
C GLU A 115 -8.05 -7.45 3.89
N ASP A 116 -7.51 -8.56 3.37
CA ASP A 116 -6.73 -9.53 4.16
C ASP A 116 -5.32 -9.00 4.49
N PHE A 117 -4.78 -8.05 3.71
CA PHE A 117 -3.51 -7.40 4.05
C PHE A 117 -3.59 -6.54 5.32
N ILE A 118 -4.80 -6.17 5.75
CA ILE A 118 -5.02 -5.52 7.05
C ILE A 118 -4.65 -6.49 8.19
N TYR A 119 -5.05 -7.76 8.08
CA TYR A 119 -4.71 -8.77 9.09
C TYR A 119 -3.21 -9.05 9.10
N ILE A 120 -2.57 -9.06 7.92
CA ILE A 120 -1.11 -9.19 7.82
C ILE A 120 -0.42 -8.04 8.52
N MET A 121 -0.88 -6.80 8.29
CA MET A 121 -0.33 -5.62 8.96
C MET A 121 -0.45 -5.73 10.48
N HIS A 122 -1.65 -6.08 10.96
CA HIS A 122 -1.95 -6.24 12.37
C HIS A 122 -1.04 -7.29 13.03
N ASP A 123 -0.98 -8.49 12.46
CA ASP A 123 -0.21 -9.59 13.01
C ASP A 123 1.30 -9.33 12.96
N VAL A 124 1.81 -8.66 11.91
CA VAL A 124 3.22 -8.27 11.85
C VAL A 124 3.55 -7.27 12.95
N HIS A 125 2.69 -6.29 13.23
CA HIS A 125 2.86 -5.41 14.39
C HIS A 125 2.86 -6.17 15.71
N ALA A 126 1.93 -7.09 15.90
CA ALA A 126 1.83 -7.90 17.12
C ALA A 126 3.07 -8.79 17.30
N VAL A 127 3.54 -9.47 16.25
CA VAL A 127 4.79 -10.26 16.28
C VAL A 127 5.99 -9.37 16.61
N ILE A 128 6.11 -8.20 16.00
CA ILE A 128 7.19 -7.24 16.32
C ILE A 128 7.09 -6.81 17.79
N GLY A 129 5.89 -6.61 18.32
CA GLY A 129 5.65 -6.28 19.72
C GLY A 129 6.09 -7.38 20.67
N GLU A 130 5.75 -8.64 20.39
CA GLU A 130 6.15 -9.79 21.21
C GLU A 130 7.67 -10.02 21.20
N LEU A 131 8.32 -9.74 20.07
CA LEU A 131 9.77 -9.88 19.92
C LEU A 131 10.54 -8.59 20.25
N SER A 132 9.86 -7.55 20.75
CA SER A 132 10.48 -6.31 21.21
C SER A 132 11.09 -6.47 22.60
N GLU A 133 11.90 -5.49 23.02
CA GLU A 133 12.55 -5.52 24.33
C GLU A 133 11.57 -5.65 25.51
N SER A 134 10.36 -5.11 25.36
CA SER A 134 9.26 -5.19 26.35
C SER A 134 8.28 -6.34 26.09
N GLY A 135 8.49 -7.14 25.04
CA GLY A 135 7.59 -8.22 24.64
C GLY A 135 7.63 -9.42 25.59
N SER A 136 6.53 -10.18 25.65
CA SER A 136 6.40 -11.28 26.61
C SER A 136 7.38 -12.41 26.31
N PHE A 137 7.61 -12.70 25.03
CA PHE A 137 8.60 -13.69 24.58
C PHE A 137 10.01 -13.35 25.06
N ILE A 138 10.45 -12.09 24.86
CA ILE A 138 11.76 -11.64 25.34
C ILE A 138 11.83 -11.69 26.87
N GLY A 139 10.74 -11.33 27.57
CA GLY A 139 10.63 -11.49 29.02
C GLY A 139 10.86 -12.93 29.49
N HIS A 140 10.21 -13.89 28.83
CA HIS A 140 10.36 -15.32 29.12
C HIS A 140 11.80 -15.82 28.87
N VAL A 141 12.39 -15.49 27.73
CA VAL A 141 13.79 -15.83 27.42
C VAL A 141 14.74 -15.23 28.46
N ASN A 142 14.52 -13.98 28.87
CA ASN A 142 15.33 -13.30 29.87
C ASN A 142 15.24 -13.99 31.25
N GLN A 143 14.05 -14.45 31.63
CA GLN A 143 13.85 -15.18 32.89
C GLN A 143 14.65 -16.49 32.92
N LEU A 144 14.61 -17.26 31.82
CA LEU A 144 15.36 -18.52 31.69
C LEU A 144 16.88 -18.32 31.74
N LEU A 145 17.35 -17.20 31.16
CA LEU A 145 18.77 -16.86 31.13
C LEU A 145 19.24 -16.08 32.37
N GLY A 146 18.38 -15.86 33.37
CA GLY A 146 18.72 -15.04 34.54
C GLY A 146 19.89 -15.56 35.38
N SER A 147 20.20 -16.86 35.29
CA SER A 147 21.36 -17.47 35.94
C SER A 147 22.63 -17.50 35.07
N CYS A 148 22.54 -17.11 33.80
CA CYS A 148 23.67 -17.12 32.87
C CYS A 148 24.55 -15.86 33.04
N PRO A 149 25.82 -15.92 32.58
CA PRO A 149 26.67 -14.72 32.50
C PRO A 149 26.00 -13.61 31.69
N ILE A 150 26.23 -12.36 32.11
CA ILE A 150 25.59 -11.19 31.50
C ILE A 150 25.93 -11.03 30.02
N GLU A 151 27.11 -11.50 29.61
CA GLU A 151 27.55 -11.50 28.21
C GLU A 151 26.68 -12.43 27.36
N VAL A 152 26.33 -13.60 27.87
CA VAL A 152 25.45 -14.56 27.19
C VAL A 152 24.04 -13.99 27.11
N PHE A 153 23.53 -13.48 28.22
CA PHE A 153 22.22 -12.82 28.29
C PHE A 153 22.09 -11.72 27.22
N ASN A 154 23.07 -10.81 27.17
CA ASN A 154 23.09 -9.71 26.22
C ASN A 154 23.19 -10.20 24.76
N LEU A 155 24.03 -11.21 24.50
CA LEU A 155 24.19 -11.79 23.17
C LEU A 155 22.88 -12.40 22.66
N VAL A 156 22.19 -13.20 23.48
CA VAL A 156 20.92 -13.83 23.09
C VAL A 156 19.87 -12.76 22.80
N LYS A 157 19.68 -11.81 23.73
CA LYS A 157 18.71 -10.73 23.60
C LYS A 157 18.97 -9.91 22.32
N GLN A 158 20.21 -9.46 22.12
CA GLN A 158 20.58 -8.68 20.92
C GLN A 158 20.38 -9.47 19.63
N SER A 159 20.67 -10.77 19.62
CA SER A 159 20.49 -11.62 18.43
C SER A 159 19.02 -11.68 18.01
N ILE A 160 18.09 -11.84 18.97
CA ILE A 160 16.66 -11.87 18.69
C ILE A 160 16.17 -10.51 18.21
N LEU A 161 16.55 -9.42 18.90
CA LEU A 161 16.18 -8.06 18.51
C LEU A 161 16.65 -7.73 17.09
N GLN A 162 17.88 -8.10 16.73
CA GLN A 162 18.42 -7.90 15.37
C GLN A 162 17.68 -8.74 14.32
N ALA A 163 17.25 -9.96 14.64
CA ALA A 163 16.51 -10.80 13.70
C ALA A 163 15.11 -10.24 13.36
N VAL A 164 14.56 -9.36 14.18
CA VAL A 164 13.25 -8.72 13.96
C VAL A 164 13.35 -7.48 13.08
N GLU A 165 14.51 -6.83 12.98
CA GLU A 165 14.68 -5.62 12.16
C GLU A 165 14.26 -5.81 10.69
N PRO A 166 14.66 -6.90 9.99
CA PRO A 166 14.21 -7.15 8.62
C PRO A 166 12.70 -7.31 8.48
N LEU A 167 11.99 -7.72 9.55
CA LEU A 167 10.54 -7.83 9.60
C LEU A 167 9.89 -6.44 9.75
N LYS A 168 10.44 -5.58 10.60
CA LYS A 168 10.00 -4.17 10.75
C LYS A 168 10.08 -3.42 9.42
N GLU A 169 11.14 -3.65 8.66
CA GLU A 169 11.32 -3.08 7.32
C GLU A 169 10.25 -3.52 6.31
N ARG A 170 9.44 -4.55 6.61
CA ARG A 170 8.33 -4.98 5.74
C ARG A 170 7.04 -4.19 5.97
N LEU A 171 6.86 -3.52 7.10
CA LEU A 171 5.65 -2.73 7.38
C LEU A 171 5.34 -1.72 6.25
N PRO A 172 6.30 -0.89 5.78
CA PRO A 172 6.04 0.03 4.67
C PRO A 172 5.68 -0.69 3.36
N ALA A 173 6.22 -1.89 3.13
CA ALA A 173 5.93 -2.68 1.93
C ALA A 173 4.48 -3.20 1.94
N ILE A 174 3.95 -3.62 3.10
CA ILE A 174 2.55 -4.04 3.26
C ILE A 174 1.62 -2.87 2.93
N ILE A 175 1.86 -1.67 3.49
CA ILE A 175 1.05 -0.47 3.17
C ILE A 175 1.12 -0.16 1.69
N ASN A 176 2.32 -0.18 1.10
CA ASN A 176 2.49 0.15 -0.31
C ASN A 176 1.77 -0.82 -1.25
N VAL A 177 1.64 -2.10 -0.88
CA VAL A 177 0.83 -3.06 -1.63
C VAL A 177 -0.65 -2.68 -1.59
N MET A 178 -1.20 -2.36 -0.41
CA MET A 178 -2.58 -1.90 -0.28
C MET A 178 -2.83 -0.63 -1.10
N ILE A 179 -1.95 0.38 -0.96
CA ILE A 179 -2.00 1.62 -1.75
C ILE A 179 -2.01 1.29 -3.25
N GLY A 180 -1.08 0.44 -3.71
CA GLY A 180 -0.95 0.11 -5.13
C GLY A 180 -2.23 -0.48 -5.72
N ILE A 181 -2.91 -1.36 -4.98
CA ILE A 181 -4.17 -1.97 -5.41
C ILE A 181 -5.30 -0.94 -5.46
N ILE A 182 -5.40 -0.07 -4.45
CA ILE A 182 -6.41 1.01 -4.42
C ILE A 182 -6.21 1.99 -5.58
N VAL A 183 -4.96 2.42 -5.79
CA VAL A 183 -4.58 3.31 -6.89
C VAL A 183 -4.91 2.68 -8.24
N LYS A 184 -4.62 1.38 -8.42
CA LYS A 184 -4.94 0.65 -9.65
C LYS A 184 -6.44 0.64 -9.94
N LYS A 185 -7.27 0.36 -8.94
CA LYS A 185 -8.75 0.43 -9.08
C LYS A 185 -9.20 1.85 -9.43
N SER A 186 -8.66 2.86 -8.77
CA SER A 186 -8.99 4.27 -8.99
C SER A 186 -8.60 4.76 -10.40
N ASN A 187 -7.52 4.20 -10.95
CA ASN A 187 -7.05 4.53 -12.29
C ASN A 187 -8.00 4.05 -13.40
N GLU A 188 -8.85 3.05 -13.14
CA GLU A 188 -9.86 2.62 -14.12
C GLU A 188 -10.87 3.73 -14.43
N ASP A 189 -11.29 4.50 -13.42
CA ASP A 189 -12.15 5.67 -13.60
C ASP A 189 -11.43 6.83 -14.30
N LEU A 190 -10.16 7.07 -13.95
CA LEU A 190 -9.34 8.14 -14.55
C LEU A 190 -9.15 7.97 -16.07
N LYS A 191 -9.21 6.74 -16.61
CA LYS A 191 -9.11 6.50 -18.07
C LYS A 191 -10.21 7.24 -18.87
N HIS A 192 -11.38 7.47 -18.28
CA HIS A 192 -12.49 8.15 -18.93
C HIS A 192 -12.21 9.64 -19.19
N LEU A 193 -11.23 10.24 -18.53
CA LEU A 193 -10.81 11.63 -18.71
C LEU A 193 -10.49 11.94 -20.19
N LYS A 194 -9.87 11.00 -20.91
CA LYS A 194 -9.51 11.20 -22.32
C LYS A 194 -10.73 11.49 -23.21
N GLY A 195 -11.92 11.05 -22.81
CA GLY A 195 -13.19 11.33 -23.49
C GLY A 195 -13.64 12.80 -23.45
N ILE A 196 -13.12 13.61 -22.52
CA ILE A 196 -13.43 15.05 -22.43
C ILE A 196 -13.02 15.76 -23.73
N THR A 197 -11.87 15.41 -24.29
CA THR A 197 -11.37 16.03 -25.53
C THR A 197 -12.33 15.81 -26.69
N ALA A 198 -12.88 14.60 -26.85
CA ALA A 198 -13.85 14.30 -27.89
C ALA A 198 -15.18 15.04 -27.67
N THR A 199 -15.59 15.20 -26.41
CA THR A 199 -16.89 15.80 -26.04
C THR A 199 -16.95 17.30 -26.36
N TYR A 200 -15.87 18.04 -26.10
CA TYR A 200 -15.85 19.51 -26.26
C TYR A 200 -15.20 19.99 -27.54
N ARG A 201 -14.57 19.10 -28.32
CA ARG A 201 -14.10 19.40 -29.67
C ARG A 201 -15.31 19.59 -30.59
N MET A 202 -15.49 20.81 -31.09
CA MET A 202 -16.61 21.22 -31.96
C MET A 202 -18.01 21.32 -31.30
N THR A 203 -18.10 21.32 -29.97
CA THR A 203 -19.37 21.52 -29.26
C THR A 203 -19.59 23.00 -28.92
N SER A 204 -20.81 23.52 -29.12
CA SER A 204 -21.16 24.91 -28.76
C SER A 204 -21.57 25.08 -27.29
N LYS A 205 -21.86 23.98 -26.58
CA LYS A 205 -22.25 23.99 -25.17
C LYS A 205 -21.05 24.19 -24.25
N LEU A 206 -21.22 25.01 -23.22
CA LEU A 206 -20.23 25.21 -22.17
C LEU A 206 -20.42 24.21 -21.02
N PRO A 207 -19.34 23.74 -20.40
CA PRO A 207 -19.41 22.92 -19.17
C PRO A 207 -20.11 23.67 -18.03
N VAL A 208 -21.01 22.99 -17.33
CA VAL A 208 -21.73 23.53 -16.15
C VAL A 208 -21.70 22.60 -14.93
N ARG A 209 -21.28 21.34 -15.12
CA ARG A 209 -21.16 20.34 -14.06
C ARG A 209 -19.87 19.55 -14.26
N HIS A 210 -19.35 18.99 -13.17
CA HIS A 210 -18.23 18.06 -13.23
C HIS A 210 -18.62 16.79 -14.01
N SER A 211 -17.62 16.09 -14.53
CA SER A 211 -17.77 14.84 -15.26
C SER A 211 -18.22 13.71 -14.32
N PRO A 212 -19.00 12.72 -14.80
CA PRO A 212 -19.47 11.61 -13.99
C PRO A 212 -18.36 10.72 -13.41
N TYR A 213 -17.22 10.58 -14.09
CA TYR A 213 -16.12 9.71 -13.61
C TYR A 213 -15.48 10.22 -12.31
N VAL A 214 -15.63 11.51 -11.98
CA VAL A 214 -14.97 12.13 -10.81
C VAL A 214 -15.41 11.50 -9.50
N SER A 215 -16.68 11.07 -9.39
CA SER A 215 -17.18 10.37 -8.20
C SER A 215 -16.58 8.96 -8.04
N GLY A 216 -16.12 8.36 -9.14
CA GLY A 216 -15.48 7.04 -9.14
C GLY A 216 -14.04 7.07 -8.62
N ILE A 217 -13.31 8.17 -8.85
CA ILE A 217 -11.86 8.27 -8.58
C ILE A 217 -11.49 7.85 -7.14
N LEU A 218 -12.19 8.35 -6.12
CA LEU A 218 -11.89 8.04 -4.71
C LEU A 218 -12.78 6.94 -4.13
N HIS A 219 -13.70 6.39 -4.92
CA HIS A 219 -14.62 5.36 -4.44
C HIS A 219 -13.91 4.10 -3.93
N PRO A 220 -12.86 3.55 -4.60
CA PRO A 220 -12.14 2.39 -4.08
C PRO A 220 -11.49 2.62 -2.72
N LEU A 221 -10.92 3.82 -2.49
CA LEU A 221 -10.34 4.19 -1.20
C LEU A 221 -11.43 4.31 -0.12
N LYS A 222 -12.54 4.99 -0.45
CA LYS A 222 -13.65 5.19 0.47
C LYS A 222 -14.24 3.85 0.95
N VAL A 223 -14.56 2.94 0.02
CA VAL A 223 -15.09 1.61 0.35
C VAL A 223 -14.10 0.83 1.22
N PHE A 224 -12.80 0.93 0.95
CA PHE A 224 -11.78 0.27 1.75
C PHE A 224 -11.74 0.81 3.18
N LEU A 225 -11.81 2.14 3.36
CA LEU A 225 -11.79 2.79 4.68
C LEU A 225 -13.08 2.58 5.48
N GLU A 226 -14.21 2.37 4.80
CA GLU A 226 -15.52 2.08 5.43
C GLU A 226 -15.69 0.60 5.79
N GLY A 227 -14.76 -0.27 5.37
CA GLY A 227 -14.84 -1.71 5.63
C GLY A 227 -14.60 -2.08 7.10
N ASP A 228 -15.34 -3.06 7.61
CA ASP A 228 -15.29 -3.51 9.01
C ASP A 228 -13.90 -3.87 9.53
N ARG A 229 -13.02 -4.33 8.64
CA ARG A 229 -11.66 -4.77 8.98
C ARG A 229 -10.71 -3.61 9.25
N ILE A 230 -11.05 -2.38 8.87
CA ILE A 230 -10.21 -1.20 9.08
C ILE A 230 -9.86 -1.00 10.57
N ARG A 231 -10.69 -1.52 11.48
CA ARG A 231 -10.47 -1.49 12.93
C ARG A 231 -9.17 -2.14 13.39
N TYR A 232 -8.58 -3.02 12.59
CA TYR A 232 -7.33 -3.71 12.92
C TYR A 232 -6.07 -2.92 12.53
N LEU A 233 -6.21 -1.87 11.71
CA LEU A 233 -5.12 -0.95 11.44
C LEU A 233 -4.95 0.06 12.57
N SER A 234 -3.71 0.42 12.87
CA SER A 234 -3.42 1.57 13.74
C SER A 234 -3.86 2.88 13.08
N GLU A 235 -4.10 3.93 13.87
CA GLU A 235 -4.43 5.26 13.32
C GLU A 235 -3.29 5.84 12.44
N ASP A 236 -2.04 5.52 12.76
CA ASP A 236 -0.88 5.89 11.97
C ASP A 236 -0.88 5.18 10.60
N ASP A 237 -1.18 3.88 10.57
CA ASP A 237 -1.29 3.13 9.30
C ASP A 237 -2.47 3.58 8.46
N LYS A 238 -3.62 3.89 9.07
CA LYS A 238 -4.78 4.48 8.37
C LYS A 238 -4.40 5.81 7.73
N THR A 239 -3.68 6.67 8.45
CA THR A 239 -3.21 7.96 7.96
C THR A 239 -2.24 7.78 6.79
N LYS A 240 -1.23 6.90 6.94
CA LYS A 240 -0.26 6.57 5.88
C LYS A 240 -0.93 6.00 4.63
N LEU A 241 -1.89 5.08 4.81
CA LEU A 241 -2.65 4.48 3.73
C LEU A 241 -3.50 5.52 2.99
N CYS A 242 -4.25 6.34 3.73
CA CYS A 242 -5.13 7.36 3.14
C CYS A 242 -4.31 8.37 2.36
N ARG A 243 -3.31 8.98 3.00
CA ARG A 243 -2.44 10.00 2.37
C ARG A 243 -1.66 9.43 1.19
N GLY A 244 -1.04 8.27 1.34
CA GLY A 244 -0.27 7.64 0.28
C GLY A 244 -1.12 7.22 -0.92
N SER A 245 -2.39 6.84 -0.69
CA SER A 245 -3.38 6.59 -1.74
C SER A 245 -3.75 7.89 -2.46
N THR A 246 -4.14 8.94 -1.74
CA THR A 246 -4.56 10.20 -2.36
C THR A 246 -3.42 10.90 -3.09
N ASP A 247 -2.19 10.86 -2.57
CA ASP A 247 -1.02 11.45 -3.21
C ASP A 247 -0.77 10.79 -4.57
N LYS A 248 -0.76 9.45 -4.63
CA LYS A 248 -0.53 8.71 -5.88
C LYS A 248 -1.68 8.85 -6.89
N ILE A 249 -2.94 8.78 -6.44
CA ILE A 249 -4.10 8.99 -7.31
C ILE A 249 -4.06 10.39 -7.92
N THR A 250 -3.78 11.41 -7.10
CA THR A 250 -3.70 12.80 -7.56
C THR A 250 -2.54 13.03 -8.52
N ALA A 251 -1.38 12.39 -8.29
CA ALA A 251 -0.25 12.46 -9.21
C ALA A 251 -0.61 11.89 -10.60
N ILE A 252 -1.27 10.73 -10.66
CA ILE A 252 -1.74 10.15 -11.93
C ILE A 252 -2.77 11.07 -12.60
N TYR A 253 -3.68 11.65 -11.81
CA TYR A 253 -4.67 12.58 -12.34
C TYR A 253 -3.98 13.83 -12.94
N TYR A 254 -2.98 14.39 -12.25
CA TYR A 254 -2.16 15.48 -12.77
C TYR A 254 -1.50 15.14 -14.10
N ASP A 255 -0.85 13.98 -14.21
CA ASP A 255 -0.16 13.56 -15.42
C ASP A 255 -1.14 13.47 -16.61
N LEU A 256 -2.31 12.86 -16.40
CA LEU A 256 -3.35 12.73 -17.44
C LEU A 256 -3.93 14.09 -17.86
N VAL A 257 -4.21 14.98 -16.90
CA VAL A 257 -4.73 16.34 -17.18
C VAL A 257 -3.70 17.15 -17.94
N SER A 258 -2.45 17.16 -17.48
CA SER A 258 -1.38 17.93 -18.10
C SER A 258 -1.10 17.46 -19.54
N GLU A 259 -1.16 16.15 -19.80
CA GLU A 259 -1.09 15.58 -21.15
C GLU A 259 -2.22 16.12 -22.03
N VAL A 260 -3.47 16.01 -21.57
CA VAL A 260 -4.65 16.45 -22.32
C VAL A 260 -4.62 17.94 -22.64
N VAL A 261 -4.31 18.79 -21.65
CA VAL A 261 -4.21 20.24 -21.83
C VAL A 261 -3.08 20.60 -22.80
N THR A 262 -1.94 19.93 -22.69
CA THR A 262 -0.79 20.15 -23.58
C THR A 262 -1.15 19.80 -25.03
N VAL A 263 -1.82 18.67 -25.25
CA VAL A 263 -2.27 18.26 -26.59
C VAL A 263 -3.32 19.23 -27.15
N ALA A 264 -4.27 19.68 -26.34
CA ALA A 264 -5.29 20.66 -26.74
C ALA A 264 -4.64 21.98 -27.20
N ARG A 265 -3.76 22.56 -26.37
CA ARG A 265 -3.04 23.82 -26.68
C ARG A 265 -2.16 23.71 -27.95
N LYS A 266 -1.46 22.58 -28.13
CA LYS A 266 -0.66 22.33 -29.36
C LYS A 266 -1.54 22.21 -30.61
N THR A 267 -2.70 21.58 -30.48
CA THR A 267 -3.64 21.41 -31.59
C THR A 267 -4.24 22.76 -32.00
N GLU A 268 -4.67 23.55 -31.02
CA GLU A 268 -5.21 24.89 -31.24
C GLU A 268 -4.21 25.84 -31.92
N SER A 269 -2.99 25.94 -31.39
CA SER A 269 -1.93 26.77 -31.99
C SER A 269 -1.58 26.34 -33.43
N SER A 270 -1.69 25.05 -33.75
CA SER A 270 -1.49 24.53 -35.10
C SER A 270 -2.65 24.90 -36.03
N LEU A 271 -3.89 24.79 -35.56
CA LEU A 271 -5.08 25.23 -36.31
C LEU A 271 -5.08 26.75 -36.53
N GLN A 272 -4.66 27.53 -35.54
CA GLN A 272 -4.56 28.98 -35.65
C GLN A 272 -3.53 29.39 -36.71
N ARG A 273 -2.34 28.76 -36.72
CA ARG A 273 -1.33 28.97 -37.77
C ARG A 273 -1.84 28.61 -39.17
N LEU A 274 -2.57 27.50 -39.29
CA LEU A 274 -3.18 27.09 -40.57
C LEU A 274 -4.24 28.10 -41.04
N ARG A 275 -5.11 28.57 -40.14
CA ARG A 275 -6.11 29.61 -40.41
C ARG A 275 -5.46 30.92 -40.87
N GLN A 276 -4.44 31.39 -40.16
CA GLN A 276 -3.67 32.58 -40.53
C GLN A 276 -2.99 32.41 -41.91
N GLY A 277 -2.42 31.23 -42.19
CA GLY A 277 -1.82 30.93 -43.49
C GLY A 277 -2.82 30.91 -44.64
N ALA A 278 -4.04 30.41 -44.41
CA ALA A 278 -5.13 30.44 -45.38
C ALA A 278 -5.68 31.87 -45.60
N GLN A 279 -5.86 32.64 -44.52
CA GLN A 279 -6.33 34.03 -44.59
C GLN A 279 -5.35 34.94 -45.36
N ARG A 280 -4.04 34.74 -45.18
CA ARG A 280 -3.00 35.45 -45.96
C ARG A 280 -3.06 35.18 -47.46
N ARG A 281 -3.61 34.05 -47.91
CA ARG A 281 -3.77 33.73 -49.34
C ARG A 281 -5.04 34.30 -49.95
N VAL A 282 -6.06 34.62 -49.13
CA VAL A 282 -7.40 35.02 -49.59
C VAL A 282 -7.64 36.54 -49.41
N GLY A 283 -6.76 37.26 -48.71
CA GLY A 283 -6.84 38.73 -48.62
C GLY A 283 -8.00 39.24 -47.76
N ALA A 284 -8.49 38.44 -46.80
CA ALA A 284 -9.60 38.81 -45.93
C ALA A 284 -9.13 39.57 -44.66
N SER A 285 -9.81 40.68 -44.34
CA SER A 285 -9.61 41.52 -43.15
C SER A 285 -10.02 40.82 -41.83
N THR A 286 -9.40 41.28 -40.73
CA THR A 286 -9.27 40.67 -39.39
C THR A 286 -10.41 40.87 -38.39
N ASP A 287 -11.63 41.22 -38.78
CA ASP A 287 -12.59 41.80 -37.80
C ASP A 287 -13.67 40.87 -37.21
N ALA A 288 -13.53 39.54 -37.27
CA ALA A 288 -14.54 38.67 -36.65
C ALA A 288 -14.01 37.31 -36.18
N SER A 289 -13.37 37.23 -35.00
CA SER A 289 -13.32 35.96 -34.23
C SER A 289 -12.82 36.03 -32.77
N ASP A 290 -12.56 37.19 -32.17
CA ASP A 290 -11.87 37.25 -30.86
C ASP A 290 -12.72 36.86 -29.63
N ASN A 291 -14.04 36.66 -29.78
CA ASN A 291 -14.95 36.37 -28.65
C ASN A 291 -15.53 34.94 -28.62
N ILE A 292 -15.01 34.02 -29.44
CA ILE A 292 -15.47 32.62 -29.41
C ILE A 292 -14.57 31.83 -28.47
N ILE A 293 -15.10 31.47 -27.30
CA ILE A 293 -14.46 30.56 -26.33
C ILE A 293 -13.91 29.35 -27.08
N SER A 294 -12.60 29.12 -26.96
CA SER A 294 -11.95 28.08 -27.75
C SER A 294 -12.30 26.68 -27.25
N ASP A 295 -12.11 25.66 -28.09
CA ASP A 295 -12.31 24.27 -27.65
C ASP A 295 -11.34 23.90 -26.51
N THR A 296 -10.13 24.49 -26.49
CA THR A 296 -9.17 24.34 -25.39
C THR A 296 -9.70 24.97 -24.11
N ASP A 297 -10.31 26.15 -24.19
CA ASP A 297 -10.89 26.82 -23.03
C ASP A 297 -12.04 25.99 -22.45
N LYS A 298 -12.91 25.42 -23.29
CA LYS A 298 -13.99 24.51 -22.84
C LYS A 298 -13.44 23.26 -22.15
N ILE A 299 -12.38 22.66 -22.69
CA ILE A 299 -11.71 21.52 -22.07
C ILE A 299 -11.16 21.92 -20.68
N CYS A 300 -10.46 23.05 -20.59
CA CYS A 300 -9.92 23.53 -19.31
C CYS A 300 -11.03 23.87 -18.32
N MET A 301 -12.15 24.47 -18.77
CA MET A 301 -13.33 24.72 -17.94
C MET A 301 -13.93 23.43 -17.38
N GLN A 302 -14.08 22.37 -18.20
CA GLN A 302 -14.58 21.08 -17.72
C GLN A 302 -13.63 20.49 -16.68
N LEU A 303 -12.32 20.46 -16.97
CA LEU A 303 -11.32 19.93 -16.05
C LEU A 303 -11.26 20.74 -14.75
N PHE A 304 -11.48 22.06 -14.81
CA PHE A 304 -11.57 22.89 -13.63
C PHE A 304 -12.75 22.51 -12.72
N LEU A 305 -13.94 22.27 -13.31
CA LEU A 305 -15.09 21.76 -12.55
C LEU A 305 -14.81 20.37 -11.95
N ASP A 306 -14.12 19.51 -12.71
CA ASP A 306 -13.76 18.16 -12.26
C ASP A 306 -12.81 18.19 -11.05
N ILE A 307 -11.75 19.01 -11.08
CA ILE A 307 -10.80 19.08 -9.96
C ILE A 307 -11.37 19.77 -8.72
N GLN A 308 -12.37 20.65 -8.88
CA GLN A 308 -13.09 21.23 -7.75
C GLN A 308 -13.94 20.17 -7.05
N GLU A 309 -14.66 19.35 -7.80
CA GLU A 309 -15.42 18.24 -7.23
C GLU A 309 -14.49 17.18 -6.62
N TYR A 310 -13.36 16.88 -7.27
CA TYR A 310 -12.34 16.01 -6.70
C TYR A 310 -11.82 16.51 -5.34
N ALA A 311 -11.60 17.83 -5.17
CA ALA A 311 -11.22 18.40 -3.88
C ALA A 311 -12.31 18.28 -2.81
N ARG A 312 -13.59 18.40 -3.19
CA ARG A 312 -14.70 18.14 -2.25
C ARG A 312 -14.71 16.67 -1.81
N ASN A 313 -14.45 15.75 -2.75
CA ASN A 313 -14.34 14.32 -2.44
C ASN A 313 -13.14 14.01 -1.54
N LEU A 314 -11.98 14.66 -1.73
CA LEU A 314 -10.83 14.57 -0.83
C LEU A 314 -11.18 15.05 0.58
N ARG A 315 -11.88 16.19 0.70
CA ARG A 315 -12.32 16.72 1.99
C ARG A 315 -13.28 15.76 2.71
N ALA A 316 -14.16 15.07 1.97
CA ALA A 316 -15.09 14.10 2.55
C ALA A 316 -14.39 12.89 3.19
N ILE A 317 -13.15 12.60 2.82
CA ILE A 317 -12.30 11.57 3.44
C ILE A 317 -11.22 12.17 4.37
N GLY A 318 -11.35 13.45 4.73
CA GLY A 318 -10.47 14.11 5.70
C GLY A 318 -9.16 14.65 5.13
N ILE A 319 -9.01 14.73 3.81
CA ILE A 319 -7.79 15.24 3.16
C ILE A 319 -8.01 16.64 2.61
N ASP A 320 -7.15 17.59 3.00
CA ASP A 320 -7.12 18.90 2.37
C ASP A 320 -6.31 18.84 1.07
N ALA A 321 -6.99 19.05 -0.05
CA ALA A 321 -6.37 19.04 -1.38
C ALA A 321 -5.20 20.04 -1.50
N ARG A 322 -5.17 21.11 -0.69
CA ARG A 322 -4.08 22.10 -0.68
C ARG A 322 -2.75 21.53 -0.16
N GLU A 323 -2.79 20.45 0.60
CA GLU A 323 -1.60 19.76 1.13
C GLU A 323 -0.95 18.80 0.12
N ILE A 324 -1.60 18.58 -1.03
CA ILE A 324 -1.11 17.68 -2.09
C ILE A 324 -0.46 18.51 -3.20
N ASP A 325 0.84 18.34 -3.39
CA ASP A 325 1.62 19.08 -4.40
C ASP A 325 1.07 18.91 -5.82
N SER A 326 0.75 17.67 -6.20
CA SER A 326 0.16 17.35 -7.50
C SER A 326 -1.22 17.99 -7.69
N TYR A 327 -1.98 18.19 -6.61
CA TYR A 327 -3.26 18.91 -6.69
C TYR A 327 -3.04 20.40 -6.94
N ARG A 328 -2.06 21.02 -6.28
CA ARG A 328 -1.70 22.42 -6.52
C ARG A 328 -1.25 22.62 -7.98
N ALA A 329 -0.49 21.68 -8.52
CA ALA A 329 -0.10 21.67 -9.94
C ALA A 329 -1.30 21.45 -10.88
N LEU A 330 -2.24 20.57 -10.54
CA LEU A 330 -3.52 20.41 -11.25
C LEU A 330 -4.28 21.73 -11.33
N TRP A 331 -4.43 22.41 -10.20
CA TRP A 331 -5.10 23.71 -10.12
C TRP A 331 -4.46 24.73 -11.07
N GLN A 332 -3.14 24.87 -11.01
CA GLN A 332 -2.40 25.78 -11.90
C GLN A 332 -2.55 25.42 -13.38
N CYS A 333 -2.74 24.13 -13.70
CA CYS A 333 -2.87 23.66 -15.07
C CYS A 333 -4.17 24.13 -15.74
N VAL A 334 -5.29 24.11 -15.00
CA VAL A 334 -6.65 24.26 -15.56
C VAL A 334 -7.45 25.44 -15.02
N ALA A 335 -7.05 26.05 -13.89
CA ALA A 335 -7.77 27.19 -13.33
C ALA A 335 -7.69 28.42 -14.24
N PRO A 336 -8.78 29.22 -14.33
CA PRO A 336 -8.76 30.54 -14.94
C PRO A 336 -7.67 31.42 -14.35
N LYS A 337 -7.07 32.30 -15.17
CA LYS A 337 -5.90 33.13 -14.77
C LYS A 337 -6.13 33.92 -13.48
N ASP A 338 -7.34 34.45 -13.30
CA ASP A 338 -7.77 35.21 -12.13
C ASP A 338 -7.94 34.36 -10.86
N ARG A 339 -7.95 33.03 -10.98
CA ARG A 339 -8.14 32.08 -9.86
C ARG A 339 -6.93 31.17 -9.62
N GLN A 340 -5.85 31.31 -10.38
CA GLN A 340 -4.67 30.44 -10.27
C GLN A 340 -3.94 30.59 -8.93
N GLU A 341 -3.93 31.80 -8.35
CA GLU A 341 -3.22 32.09 -7.10
C GLU A 341 -4.01 31.68 -5.84
N ASN A 342 -5.33 31.54 -5.96
CA ASN A 342 -6.23 31.28 -4.83
C ASN A 342 -7.03 29.99 -5.03
N ILE A 343 -6.57 28.93 -4.36
CA ILE A 343 -7.23 27.63 -4.37
C ILE A 343 -8.47 27.68 -3.47
N GLN A 344 -9.66 27.71 -4.07
CA GLN A 344 -10.96 27.71 -3.38
C GLN A 344 -11.95 26.75 -4.05
N PHE A 345 -12.61 25.90 -3.26
CA PHE A 345 -13.46 24.79 -3.74
C PHE A 345 -14.92 24.95 -3.33
#